data_AF-A0A9D1M2J3-F1
#
_entry.id   AF-A0A9D1M2J3-F1
#
_cell.length_a   1.000
_cell.length_b   1.000
_cell.length_c   1.000
_cell.angle_alpha   90.00
_cell.angle_beta   90.00
_cell.angle_gamma   90.00
#
_symmetry.space_group_name_H-M   'P 1'
#
loop_
_entity.id
_entity.type
_entity.pdbx_description
1 polymer ?
#
loop_
_entity_poly.entity_id
_entity_poly.type
_entity_poly.pdbx_seq_one_letter_code
_entity_poly.pdbx_strand_id
1 'polypeptide(L)'
;MEIDSTQLTDLITGTLNEIIDNLFSSISNNIYSIMDDITFISEQILSDPNFQKILGSSSSDGILLIANSLLLGFIIYYAIRLFFSYYHQSQIQRPYQFLVRIFLIGIFMNSSYFICEKIIALNHILSSSIRNLGEILFQKSICFSSLISELNAIINIQSQNFDLFSFDGILKCLCYFGLVNLLFSYSLRYIMVQVFVLICPFSILSLSISSTTWFFKAWYKTFFSLLILQSFIAIILLIIFSFNFNENLISKFLYIGGLYSLIKANLYIKELIGGISTEFTVNLTNIKNLLKS
;
A
#
# COMPACT_ATOMS: atom_id res chain seq x y z
N MET A 1 -22.21 6.38 54.35
CA MET A 1 -22.03 5.41 53.26
C MET A 1 -20.83 5.89 52.47
N GLU A 2 -19.63 5.55 52.93
CA GLU A 2 -18.44 5.64 52.09
C GLU A 2 -18.61 4.55 51.04
N ILE A 3 -18.67 4.93 49.77
CA ILE A 3 -18.47 3.97 48.70
C ILE A 3 -17.02 3.53 48.88
N ASP A 4 -16.81 2.29 49.30
CA ASP A 4 -15.47 1.73 49.47
C ASP A 4 -14.69 1.99 48.18
N SER A 5 -13.56 2.68 48.29
CA SER A 5 -12.75 3.10 47.15
C SER A 5 -12.38 1.94 46.22
N THR A 6 -12.30 0.72 46.77
CA THR A 6 -12.10 -0.56 46.09
C THR A 6 -13.25 -0.93 45.16
N GLN A 7 -14.51 -0.80 45.58
CA GLN A 7 -15.68 -1.07 44.74
C GLN A 7 -15.77 -0.09 43.56
N LEU A 8 -15.35 1.16 43.79
CA LEU A 8 -15.32 2.19 42.75
C LEU A 8 -14.18 1.92 41.75
N THR A 9 -13.03 1.41 42.21
CA THR A 9 -11.93 1.03 41.31
C THR A 9 -12.29 -0.19 40.47
N ASP A 10 -12.93 -1.21 41.06
CA ASP A 10 -13.36 -2.42 40.35
C ASP A 10 -14.44 -2.13 39.30
N LEU A 11 -15.35 -1.18 39.58
CA LEU A 11 -16.36 -0.73 38.61
C LEU A 11 -15.70 0.04 37.45
N ILE A 12 -14.70 0.88 37.73
CA ILE A 12 -13.96 1.61 36.69
C ILE A 12 -13.15 0.66 35.81
N THR A 13 -12.41 -0.29 36.39
CA THR A 13 -11.64 -1.26 35.60
C THR A 13 -12.55 -2.18 34.80
N GLY A 14 -13.67 -2.64 35.38
CA GLY A 14 -14.67 -3.43 34.67
C GLY A 14 -15.26 -2.69 33.46
N THR A 15 -15.70 -1.44 33.65
CA THR A 15 -16.24 -0.62 32.56
C THR A 15 -15.21 -0.30 31.48
N LEU A 16 -13.95 -0.04 31.85
CA LEU A 16 -12.87 0.17 30.88
C LEU A 16 -12.58 -1.10 30.05
N ASN A 17 -12.55 -2.26 30.69
CA ASN A 17 -12.35 -3.53 30.02
C ASN A 17 -13.47 -3.81 29.01
N GLU A 18 -14.73 -3.61 29.40
CA GLU A 18 -15.88 -3.76 28.49
C GLU A 18 -15.83 -2.81 27.29
N ILE A 19 -15.52 -1.52 27.51
CA ILE A 19 -15.42 -0.54 26.41
C ILE A 19 -14.35 -0.95 25.41
N ILE A 20 -13.18 -1.37 25.90
CA ILE A 20 -12.04 -1.71 25.05
C ILE A 20 -12.27 -3.03 24.30
N ASP A 21 -12.88 -4.02 24.94
CA ASP A 21 -13.26 -5.26 24.25
C ASP A 21 -14.35 -5.04 23.20
N ASN A 22 -15.33 -4.17 23.47
CA ASN A 22 -16.32 -3.79 22.47
C ASN A 22 -15.67 -3.09 21.27
N LEU A 23 -14.67 -2.23 21.50
CA LEU A 23 -13.89 -1.63 20.42
C LEU A 23 -13.12 -2.69 19.61
N PHE A 24 -12.40 -3.60 20.27
CA PHE A 24 -11.61 -4.63 19.59
C PHE A 24 -12.46 -5.66 18.83
N SER A 25 -13.61 -6.05 19.39
CA SER A 25 -14.55 -6.94 18.71
C SER A 25 -15.16 -6.28 17.47
N SER A 26 -15.51 -4.99 17.53
CA SER A 26 -16.02 -4.24 16.36
C SER A 26 -15.01 -4.17 15.19
N ILE A 27 -13.71 -4.12 15.52
CA ILE A 27 -12.59 -4.10 14.57
C ILE A 27 -12.38 -5.49 13.96
N SER A 28 -12.52 -6.56 14.74
CA SER A 28 -12.13 -7.92 14.33
C SER A 28 -12.89 -8.50 13.13
N ASN A 29 -14.23 -8.54 13.15
CA ASN A 29 -14.97 -9.41 12.23
C ASN A 29 -15.00 -8.94 10.77
N ASN A 30 -14.79 -7.65 10.50
CA ASN A 30 -14.86 -7.10 9.14
C ASN A 30 -13.48 -6.80 8.54
N ILE A 31 -12.45 -6.57 9.35
CA ILE A 31 -11.18 -6.02 8.87
C ILE A 31 -10.29 -7.11 8.25
N TYR A 32 -10.47 -8.37 8.61
CA TYR A 32 -9.51 -9.43 8.26
C TYR A 32 -9.51 -9.76 6.76
N SER A 33 -10.68 -9.97 6.16
CA SER A 33 -10.80 -10.19 4.72
C SER A 33 -10.44 -8.94 3.93
N ILE A 34 -10.89 -7.77 4.40
CA ILE A 34 -10.61 -6.48 3.77
C ILE A 34 -9.10 -6.21 3.72
N MET A 35 -8.34 -6.56 4.77
CA MET A 35 -6.90 -6.37 4.80
C MET A 35 -6.18 -7.27 3.80
N ASP A 36 -6.62 -8.51 3.62
CA ASP A 36 -6.08 -9.41 2.60
C ASP A 36 -6.32 -8.85 1.18
N ASP A 37 -7.52 -8.37 0.89
CA ASP A 37 -7.88 -7.82 -0.42
C ASP A 37 -7.10 -6.53 -0.76
N ILE A 38 -6.89 -5.67 0.24
CA ILE A 38 -6.15 -4.41 0.08
C ILE A 38 -4.64 -4.64 -0.03
N THR A 39 -4.10 -5.66 0.62
CA THR A 39 -2.65 -5.94 0.60
C THR A 39 -2.20 -6.67 -0.66
N PHE A 40 -2.98 -7.67 -1.09
CA PHE A 40 -2.69 -8.50 -2.26
C PHE A 40 -3.47 -8.03 -3.48
N ILE A 41 -2.99 -6.92 -4.06
CA ILE A 41 -3.62 -6.31 -5.22
C ILE A 41 -3.48 -7.23 -6.43
N SER A 42 -4.60 -7.46 -7.12
CA SER A 42 -4.69 -8.18 -8.39
C SER A 42 -5.13 -7.25 -9.53
N GLU A 43 -5.23 -7.76 -10.75
CA GLU A 43 -5.76 -7.00 -11.92
C GLU A 43 -7.18 -6.44 -11.68
N GLN A 44 -7.93 -7.01 -10.72
CA GLN A 44 -9.29 -6.59 -10.39
C GLN A 44 -9.37 -5.13 -9.94
N ILE A 45 -8.30 -4.54 -9.41
CA ILE A 45 -8.22 -3.12 -9.03
C ILE A 45 -8.54 -2.16 -10.20
N LEU A 46 -8.38 -2.65 -11.43
CA LEU A 46 -8.60 -1.89 -12.67
C LEU A 46 -9.95 -2.21 -13.33
N SER A 47 -10.70 -3.19 -12.80
CA SER A 47 -11.96 -3.68 -13.38
C SER A 47 -13.18 -2.87 -12.95
N ASP A 48 -13.01 -1.95 -11.99
CA ASP A 48 -14.10 -1.10 -11.52
C ASP A 48 -14.66 -0.22 -12.66
N PRO A 49 -15.98 -0.24 -12.89
CA PRO A 49 -16.59 0.47 -14.02
C PRO A 49 -16.41 1.99 -13.91
N ASN A 50 -16.36 2.52 -12.69
CA ASN A 50 -16.07 3.93 -12.44
C ASN A 50 -14.62 4.28 -12.79
N PHE A 51 -13.68 3.40 -12.47
CA PHE A 51 -12.28 3.59 -12.81
C PHE A 51 -12.04 3.51 -14.32
N GLN A 52 -12.67 2.54 -14.99
CA GLN A 52 -12.60 2.41 -16.46
C GLN A 52 -13.17 3.63 -17.18
N LYS A 53 -14.26 4.23 -16.67
CA LYS A 53 -14.81 5.49 -17.21
C LYS A 53 -13.84 6.66 -17.09
N ILE A 54 -13.12 6.77 -15.96
CA ILE A 54 -12.12 7.84 -15.76
C ILE A 54 -10.94 7.64 -16.72
N LEU A 55 -10.49 6.40 -16.89
CA LEU A 55 -9.33 6.08 -17.72
C LEU A 55 -9.63 6.26 -19.22
N GLY A 56 -10.86 5.94 -19.62
CA GLY A 56 -11.32 5.92 -21.01
C GLY A 56 -11.14 4.53 -21.61
N SER A 57 -12.22 3.97 -22.18
CA SER A 57 -12.20 2.67 -22.88
C SER A 57 -11.72 2.79 -24.33
N SER A 58 -11.58 4.01 -24.84
CA SER A 58 -11.15 4.32 -26.21
C SER A 58 -10.11 5.45 -26.22
N SER A 59 -9.37 5.60 -27.33
CA SER A 59 -8.40 6.70 -27.52
C SER A 59 -9.03 8.10 -27.50
N SER A 60 -10.36 8.19 -27.57
CA SER A 60 -11.13 9.43 -27.60
C SER A 60 -11.80 9.79 -26.27
N ASP A 61 -11.66 8.96 -25.24
CA ASP A 61 -12.35 9.17 -23.96
C ASP A 61 -11.39 9.28 -22.77
N GLY A 62 -11.89 9.88 -21.69
CA GLY A 62 -11.23 9.91 -20.38
C GLY A 62 -9.86 10.61 -20.40
N ILE A 63 -8.97 10.10 -19.54
CA ILE A 63 -7.59 10.60 -19.41
C ILE A 63 -6.78 10.38 -20.70
N LEU A 64 -7.10 9.34 -21.47
CA LEU A 64 -6.35 9.03 -22.69
C LEU A 64 -6.52 10.11 -23.78
N LEU A 65 -7.71 10.72 -23.88
CA LEU A 65 -7.94 11.88 -24.74
C LEU A 65 -7.05 13.07 -24.37
N ILE A 66 -6.90 13.34 -23.07
CA ILE A 66 -6.05 14.42 -22.56
C ILE A 66 -4.60 14.14 -22.92
N ALA A 67 -4.15 12.90 -22.79
CA ALA A 67 -2.82 12.46 -23.18
C ALA A 67 -2.58 12.60 -24.70
N ASN A 68 -3.54 12.20 -25.54
CA ASN A 68 -3.48 12.41 -27.00
C ASN A 68 -3.43 13.90 -27.37
N SER A 69 -4.18 14.75 -26.67
CA SER A 69 -4.13 16.21 -26.85
C SER A 69 -2.77 16.78 -26.46
N LEU A 70 -2.19 16.29 -25.35
CA LEU A 70 -0.88 16.71 -24.88
C LEU A 70 0.24 16.24 -25.81
N LEU A 71 0.10 15.09 -26.48
CA LEU A 71 1.03 14.62 -27.50
C LEU A 71 1.19 15.64 -28.63
N LEU A 72 0.09 16.24 -29.09
CA LEU A 72 0.14 17.36 -30.06
C LEU A 72 0.91 18.56 -29.48
N GLY A 73 0.68 18.89 -28.21
CA GLY A 73 1.42 19.94 -27.49
C GLY A 73 2.94 19.70 -27.47
N PHE A 74 3.39 18.46 -27.28
CA PHE A 74 4.81 18.09 -27.35
C PHE A 74 5.40 18.26 -28.74
N ILE A 75 4.63 17.99 -29.80
CA ILE A 75 5.05 18.22 -31.20
C ILE A 75 5.21 19.73 -31.45
N ILE A 76 4.24 20.55 -31.03
CA ILE A 76 4.30 22.02 -31.17
C ILE A 76 5.49 22.58 -30.39
N TYR A 77 5.68 22.13 -29.14
CA TYR A 77 6.82 22.53 -28.32
C TYR A 77 8.16 22.22 -29.02
N TYR A 78 8.29 21.02 -29.59
CA TYR A 78 9.48 20.65 -30.34
C TYR A 78 9.66 21.53 -31.59
N ALA A 79 8.60 21.83 -32.33
CA ALA A 79 8.65 22.69 -33.52
C ALA A 79 9.14 24.11 -33.19
N ILE A 80 8.60 24.72 -32.12
CA ILE A 80 9.03 26.03 -31.62
C ILE A 80 10.50 25.97 -31.20
N ARG A 81 10.89 24.93 -30.45
CA ARG A 81 12.27 24.76 -29.98
C ARG A 81 13.26 24.56 -31.12
N LEU A 82 12.86 23.83 -32.17
CA LEU A 82 13.65 23.64 -33.39
C LEU A 82 13.88 24.99 -34.10
N PHE A 83 12.84 25.82 -34.21
CA PHE A 83 12.96 27.17 -34.77
C PHE A 83 13.96 28.04 -33.98
N PHE A 84 13.88 28.02 -32.64
CA PHE A 84 14.83 28.75 -31.80
C PHE A 84 16.27 28.22 -31.89
N SER A 85 16.46 26.91 -32.04
CA SER A 85 17.80 26.31 -32.22
C SER A 85 18.46 26.73 -33.52
N TYR A 86 17.69 26.90 -34.59
CA TYR A 86 18.20 27.47 -35.83
C TYR A 86 18.77 28.88 -35.61
N TYR A 87 18.13 29.68 -34.76
CA TYR A 87 18.60 31.03 -34.42
C TYR A 87 19.80 31.06 -33.45
N HIS A 88 19.83 30.18 -32.44
CA HIS A 88 20.89 30.16 -31.40
C HIS A 88 22.05 29.17 -31.67
N GLN A 89 22.02 28.41 -32.77
CA GLN A 89 22.94 27.28 -33.06
C GLN A 89 23.12 26.28 -31.91
N SER A 90 22.10 26.09 -31.08
CA SER A 90 22.13 25.08 -30.02
C SER A 90 21.86 23.69 -30.59
N GLN A 91 22.57 22.67 -30.11
CA GLN A 91 22.35 21.30 -30.54
C GLN A 91 21.03 20.76 -29.97
N ILE A 92 20.04 20.57 -30.83
CA ILE A 92 18.78 19.89 -30.51
C ILE A 92 18.77 18.50 -31.16
N GLN A 93 17.96 17.61 -30.60
CA GLN A 93 17.67 16.30 -31.17
C GLN A 93 17.26 16.42 -32.64
N ARG A 94 17.79 15.55 -33.50
CA ARG A 94 17.51 15.59 -34.95
C ARG A 94 16.01 15.35 -35.22
N PRO A 95 15.38 16.07 -36.18
CA PRO A 95 13.95 15.94 -36.47
C PRO A 95 13.48 14.51 -36.74
N TYR A 96 14.24 13.75 -37.53
CA TYR A 96 13.92 12.35 -37.81
C TYR A 96 13.90 11.48 -36.55
N GLN A 97 14.89 11.64 -35.66
CA GLN A 97 14.97 10.90 -34.40
C GLN A 97 13.82 11.28 -33.46
N PHE A 98 13.39 12.54 -33.47
CA PHE A 98 12.24 12.97 -32.67
C PHE A 98 10.92 12.39 -33.20
N LEU A 99 10.69 12.42 -34.52
CA LEU A 99 9.47 11.87 -35.14
C LEU A 99 9.31 10.37 -34.91
N VAL A 100 10.36 9.58 -35.07
CA VAL A 100 10.32 8.13 -34.78
C VAL A 100 10.03 7.90 -33.29
N ARG A 101 10.65 8.69 -32.41
CA ARG A 101 10.47 8.58 -30.95
C ARG A 101 9.05 8.92 -30.51
N ILE A 102 8.48 10.03 -30.97
CA ILE A 102 7.11 10.44 -30.60
C ILE A 102 6.07 9.46 -31.14
N PHE A 103 6.29 8.90 -32.33
CA PHE A 103 5.41 7.87 -32.89
C PHE A 103 5.37 6.61 -32.03
N LEU A 104 6.55 6.07 -31.66
CA LEU A 104 6.64 4.91 -30.76
C LEU A 104 6.01 5.20 -29.39
N ILE A 105 6.28 6.38 -28.83
CA ILE A 105 5.71 6.78 -27.54
C ILE A 105 4.20 6.93 -27.61
N GLY A 106 3.64 7.43 -28.72
CA GLY A 106 2.21 7.50 -28.94
C GLY A 106 1.54 6.12 -28.90
N ILE A 107 2.17 5.09 -29.45
CA ILE A 107 1.68 3.70 -29.38
C ILE A 107 1.71 3.19 -27.93
N PHE A 108 2.81 3.39 -27.22
CA PHE A 108 2.94 2.97 -25.82
C PHE A 108 2.01 3.72 -24.87
N MET A 109 1.77 5.01 -25.12
CA MET A 109 0.84 5.84 -24.36
C MET A 109 -0.60 5.33 -24.48
N ASN A 110 -1.04 4.99 -25.70
CA ASN A 110 -2.35 4.38 -25.93
C ASN A 110 -2.47 2.97 -25.35
N SER A 111 -1.35 2.24 -25.24
CA SER A 111 -1.30 0.91 -24.62
C SER A 111 -0.98 0.94 -23.11
N SER A 112 -0.96 2.11 -22.48
CA SER A 112 -0.51 2.29 -21.09
C SER A 112 -1.31 1.47 -20.08
N TYR A 113 -2.63 1.40 -20.24
CA TYR A 113 -3.52 0.61 -19.39
C TYR A 113 -3.13 -0.87 -19.39
N PHE A 114 -3.00 -1.45 -20.60
CA PHE A 114 -2.62 -2.86 -20.77
C PHE A 114 -1.26 -3.16 -20.14
N ILE A 115 -0.30 -2.24 -20.27
CA ILE A 115 1.03 -2.38 -19.65
C ILE A 115 0.89 -2.41 -18.12
N CYS A 116 0.14 -1.47 -17.53
CA CYS A 116 -0.09 -1.42 -16.09
C CYS A 116 -0.80 -2.68 -15.57
N GLU A 117 -1.84 -3.14 -16.27
CA GLU A 117 -2.57 -4.36 -15.94
C GLU A 117 -1.61 -5.56 -15.84
N LYS A 118 -0.80 -5.79 -16.87
CA LYS A 118 0.14 -6.93 -16.89
C LYS A 118 1.27 -6.81 -15.87
N ILE A 119 1.74 -5.60 -15.56
CA ILE A 119 2.72 -5.40 -14.48
C ILE A 119 2.11 -5.75 -13.11
N ILE A 120 0.87 -5.32 -12.85
CA ILE A 120 0.16 -5.65 -11.60
C ILE A 120 -0.08 -7.17 -11.51
N ALA A 121 -0.50 -7.80 -12.61
CA ALA A 121 -0.71 -9.24 -12.71
C ALA A 121 0.56 -10.03 -12.37
N LEU A 122 1.69 -9.62 -12.93
CA LEU A 122 2.98 -10.25 -12.70
C LEU A 122 3.37 -10.17 -11.21
N ASN A 123 3.16 -9.02 -10.58
CA ASN A 123 3.42 -8.85 -9.15
C ASN A 123 2.46 -9.69 -8.28
N HIS A 124 1.20 -9.81 -8.68
CA HIS A 124 0.24 -10.68 -8.02
C HIS A 124 0.67 -12.16 -8.11
N ILE A 125 1.11 -12.63 -9.28
CA ILE A 125 1.62 -13.99 -9.46
C ILE A 125 2.87 -14.23 -8.60
N LEU A 126 3.79 -13.25 -8.54
CA LEU A 126 5.00 -13.35 -7.72
C LEU A 126 4.65 -13.53 -6.23
N SER A 127 3.81 -12.65 -5.70
CA SER A 127 3.41 -12.70 -4.28
C SER A 127 2.56 -13.92 -3.92
N SER A 128 1.62 -14.33 -4.78
CA SER A 128 0.84 -15.56 -4.60
C SER A 128 1.72 -16.80 -4.64
N SER A 129 2.76 -16.84 -5.48
CA SER A 129 3.72 -17.95 -5.48
C SER A 129 4.47 -18.08 -4.16
N ILE A 130 4.87 -16.95 -3.55
CA ILE A 130 5.51 -16.95 -2.22
C ILE A 130 4.55 -17.47 -1.15
N ARG A 131 3.28 -17.04 -1.20
CA ARG A 131 2.23 -17.53 -0.28
C ARG A 131 2.01 -19.02 -0.44
N ASN A 132 1.76 -19.50 -1.67
CA ASN A 132 1.55 -20.92 -1.97
C ASN A 132 2.72 -21.79 -1.49
N LEU A 133 3.96 -21.31 -1.65
CA LEU A 133 5.14 -22.03 -1.16
C LEU A 133 5.05 -22.25 0.36
N GLY A 134 4.70 -21.21 1.11
CA GLY A 134 4.54 -21.37 2.54
C GLY A 134 3.26 -22.10 2.96
N GLU A 135 2.19 -22.09 2.16
CA GLU A 135 1.02 -22.97 2.41
C GLU A 135 1.40 -24.45 2.34
N ILE A 136 2.24 -24.82 1.37
CA ILE A 136 2.78 -26.18 1.25
C ILE A 136 3.66 -26.55 2.46
N LEU A 137 4.48 -25.61 2.94
CA LEU A 137 5.41 -25.84 4.05
C LEU A 137 4.68 -25.94 5.40
N PHE A 138 3.72 -25.06 5.67
CA PHE A 138 3.08 -24.94 7.00
C PHE A 138 1.67 -25.53 7.06
N GLN A 139 1.13 -26.03 5.95
CA GLN A 139 -0.23 -26.61 5.85
C GLN A 139 -1.33 -25.65 6.32
N LYS A 140 -1.10 -24.35 6.17
CA LYS A 140 -1.99 -23.25 6.57
C LYS A 140 -1.95 -22.16 5.52
N SER A 141 -3.08 -21.49 5.29
CA SER A 141 -3.12 -20.35 4.36
C SER A 141 -2.25 -19.20 4.89
N ILE A 142 -1.36 -18.66 4.07
CA ILE A 142 -0.55 -17.50 4.46
C ILE A 142 -1.32 -16.23 4.08
N CYS A 143 -2.00 -15.67 5.06
CA CYS A 143 -2.82 -14.47 4.93
C CYS A 143 -2.92 -13.72 6.26
N PHE A 144 -3.37 -12.47 6.23
CA PHE A 144 -3.63 -11.70 7.45
C PHE A 144 -4.79 -12.29 8.23
N SER A 145 -5.82 -12.81 7.57
CA SER A 145 -6.93 -13.50 8.24
C SER A 145 -6.47 -14.69 9.09
N SER A 146 -5.57 -15.54 8.58
CA SER A 146 -5.01 -16.64 9.37
C SER A 146 -4.06 -16.13 10.47
N LEU A 147 -3.23 -15.12 10.19
CA LEU A 147 -2.32 -14.54 11.18
C LEU A 147 -3.09 -14.02 12.38
N ILE A 148 -4.20 -13.32 12.13
CA ILE A 148 -5.00 -12.74 13.21
C ILE A 148 -5.78 -13.83 13.95
N SER A 149 -6.21 -14.90 13.27
CA SER A 149 -6.80 -16.05 13.96
C SER A 149 -5.84 -16.72 14.94
N GLU A 150 -4.55 -16.82 14.58
CA GLU A 150 -3.51 -17.33 15.48
C GLU A 150 -3.20 -16.36 16.61
N LEU A 151 -3.16 -15.05 16.34
CA LEU A 151 -3.07 -14.04 17.40
C LEU A 151 -4.21 -14.18 18.41
N ASN A 152 -5.43 -14.37 17.93
CA ASN A 152 -6.61 -14.51 18.79
C ASN A 152 -6.54 -15.78 19.65
N ALA A 153 -5.97 -16.86 19.12
CA ALA A 153 -5.77 -18.11 19.85
C ALA A 153 -4.66 -17.99 20.92
N ILE A 154 -3.57 -17.29 20.64
CA ILE A 154 -2.38 -17.19 21.52
C ILE A 154 -2.56 -16.15 22.62
N ILE A 155 -3.34 -15.11 22.35
CA ILE A 155 -3.67 -14.04 23.31
C ILE A 155 -4.93 -14.41 24.12
N ASN A 156 -5.46 -15.63 23.98
CA ASN A 156 -6.56 -16.17 24.77
C ASN A 156 -7.80 -15.26 24.80
N ILE A 157 -8.34 -14.91 23.63
CA ILE A 157 -9.45 -13.95 23.49
C ILE A 157 -10.78 -14.45 24.09
N GLN A 158 -10.89 -15.72 24.49
CA GLN A 158 -12.13 -16.32 25.01
C GLN A 158 -12.19 -16.49 26.54
N SER A 159 -11.16 -16.10 27.31
CA SER A 159 -11.33 -16.05 28.75
C SER A 159 -12.27 -14.87 29.08
N GLN A 160 -13.40 -15.16 29.72
CA GLN A 160 -14.51 -14.24 30.01
C GLN A 160 -14.14 -12.97 30.80
N ASN A 161 -12.87 -12.78 31.16
CA ASN A 161 -12.35 -11.62 31.85
C ASN A 161 -11.14 -11.08 31.06
N PHE A 162 -11.36 -10.24 30.05
CA PHE A 162 -10.28 -9.39 29.54
C PHE A 162 -9.85 -8.46 30.67
N ASP A 163 -8.56 -8.49 30.98
CA ASP A 163 -7.96 -7.52 31.88
C ASP A 163 -6.96 -6.67 31.09
N LEU A 164 -7.35 -5.42 30.80
CA LEU A 164 -6.51 -4.43 30.13
C LEU A 164 -5.14 -4.28 30.79
N PHE A 165 -5.10 -4.35 32.12
CA PHE A 165 -3.90 -4.09 32.91
C PHE A 165 -3.01 -5.31 33.07
N SER A 166 -3.46 -6.47 32.58
CA SER A 166 -2.60 -7.64 32.46
C SER A 166 -1.58 -7.46 31.33
N PHE A 167 -0.45 -8.16 31.43
CA PHE A 167 0.57 -8.15 30.39
C PHE A 167 0.00 -8.58 29.03
N ASP A 168 -0.85 -9.62 29.01
CA ASP A 168 -1.50 -10.09 27.80
C ASP A 168 -2.53 -9.08 27.25
N GLY A 169 -3.22 -8.34 28.14
CA GLY A 169 -4.10 -7.23 27.76
C GLY A 169 -3.37 -6.10 27.04
N ILE A 170 -2.20 -5.70 27.54
CA ILE A 170 -1.34 -4.68 26.90
C ILE A 170 -0.84 -5.18 25.53
N LEU A 171 -0.40 -6.43 25.43
CA LEU A 171 0.03 -7.01 24.16
C LEU A 171 -1.12 -7.10 23.14
N LYS A 172 -2.33 -7.45 23.59
CA LYS A 172 -3.57 -7.42 22.77
C LYS A 172 -3.78 -6.03 22.19
N CYS A 173 -3.74 -4.99 23.03
CA CYS A 173 -3.89 -3.60 22.60
C CYS A 173 -2.85 -3.19 21.54
N LEU A 174 -1.58 -3.54 21.74
CA LEU A 174 -0.51 -3.24 20.77
C LEU A 174 -0.73 -3.96 19.44
N CYS A 175 -1.18 -5.20 19.46
CA CYS A 175 -1.50 -5.95 18.24
C CYS A 175 -2.65 -5.29 17.47
N TYR A 176 -3.77 -4.98 18.14
CA TYR A 176 -4.91 -4.33 17.47
C TYR A 176 -4.55 -2.97 16.89
N PHE A 177 -3.83 -2.13 17.65
CA PHE A 177 -3.38 -0.84 17.13
C PHE A 177 -2.43 -1.00 15.93
N GLY A 178 -1.54 -2.00 15.99
CA GLY A 178 -0.67 -2.36 14.88
C GLY A 178 -1.44 -2.78 13.62
N LEU A 179 -2.45 -3.65 13.77
CA LEU A 179 -3.30 -4.09 12.67
C LEU A 179 -4.12 -2.94 12.05
N VAL A 180 -4.66 -2.04 12.86
CA VAL A 180 -5.35 -0.83 12.38
C VAL A 180 -4.39 0.08 11.61
N ASN A 181 -3.15 0.23 12.08
CA ASN A 181 -2.15 1.00 11.37
C ASN A 181 -1.80 0.39 10.00
N LEU A 182 -1.67 -0.94 9.93
CA LEU A 182 -1.48 -1.66 8.67
C LEU A 182 -2.64 -1.44 7.70
N LEU A 183 -3.88 -1.53 8.18
CA LEU A 183 -5.07 -1.28 7.38
C LEU A 183 -5.05 0.11 6.72
N PHE A 184 -4.72 1.16 7.48
CA PHE A 184 -4.62 2.52 6.92
C PHE A 184 -3.44 2.67 5.95
N SER A 185 -2.26 2.17 6.30
CA SER A 185 -1.07 2.23 5.44
C SER A 185 -1.28 1.53 4.09
N TYR A 186 -1.92 0.36 4.11
CA TYR A 186 -2.16 -0.43 2.91
C TYR A 186 -3.37 0.04 2.09
N SER A 187 -4.40 0.60 2.71
CA SER A 187 -5.48 1.27 1.98
C SER A 187 -4.98 2.51 1.22
N LEU A 188 -4.07 3.30 1.82
CA LEU A 188 -3.38 4.39 1.12
C LEU A 188 -2.57 3.87 -0.07
N ARG A 189 -1.84 2.76 0.12
CA ARG A 189 -1.08 2.11 -0.96
C ARG A 189 -1.99 1.71 -2.13
N TYR A 190 -3.14 1.09 -1.83
CA TYR A 190 -4.12 0.67 -2.84
C TYR A 190 -4.55 1.84 -3.72
N ILE A 191 -4.96 2.95 -3.10
CA ILE A 191 -5.36 4.17 -3.82
C ILE A 191 -4.19 4.75 -4.62
N MET A 192 -2.98 4.79 -4.04
CA MET A 192 -1.80 5.31 -4.73
C MET A 192 -1.46 4.50 -5.98
N VAL A 193 -1.61 3.17 -5.97
CA VAL A 193 -1.42 2.34 -7.17
C VAL A 193 -2.40 2.77 -8.27
N GLN A 194 -3.68 2.99 -7.95
CA GLN A 194 -4.67 3.49 -8.92
C GLN A 194 -4.28 4.86 -9.49
N VAL A 195 -3.86 5.80 -8.64
CA VAL A 195 -3.38 7.13 -9.08
C VAL A 195 -2.20 7.01 -10.04
N PHE A 196 -1.23 6.15 -9.74
CA PHE A 196 -0.06 5.95 -10.60
C PHE A 196 -0.41 5.30 -11.95
N VAL A 197 -1.42 4.44 -11.99
CA VAL A 197 -1.97 3.90 -13.25
C VAL A 197 -2.58 5.01 -14.10
N LEU A 198 -3.35 5.93 -13.50
CA LEU A 198 -3.93 7.08 -14.21
C LEU A 198 -2.86 8.05 -14.73
N ILE A 199 -1.73 8.19 -14.03
CA ILE A 199 -0.60 9.05 -14.44
C ILE A 199 0.27 8.39 -15.53
N CYS A 200 0.17 7.08 -15.73
CA CYS A 200 0.99 6.30 -16.66
C CYS A 200 1.08 6.89 -18.09
N PRO A 201 -0.02 7.26 -18.79
CA PRO A 201 0.08 7.81 -20.14
C PRO A 201 0.90 9.11 -20.20
N PHE A 202 0.76 10.00 -19.22
CA PHE A 202 1.55 11.23 -19.13
C PHE A 202 3.03 10.93 -18.82
N SER A 203 3.27 9.94 -17.98
CA SER A 203 4.61 9.46 -17.66
C SER A 203 5.33 8.95 -18.91
N ILE A 204 4.67 8.10 -19.69
CA ILE A 204 5.19 7.59 -20.96
C ILE A 204 5.43 8.74 -21.94
N LEU A 205 4.49 9.70 -22.05
CA LEU A 205 4.65 10.85 -22.94
C LEU A 205 5.89 11.70 -22.58
N SER A 206 6.21 11.82 -21.29
CA SER A 206 7.39 12.58 -20.83
C SER A 206 8.72 12.04 -21.36
N LEU A 207 8.77 10.77 -21.81
CA LEU A 207 9.95 10.20 -22.48
C LEU A 207 10.21 10.82 -23.85
N SER A 208 9.31 11.60 -24.44
CA SER A 208 9.47 12.13 -25.80
C SER A 208 10.60 13.14 -25.92
N ILE A 209 10.84 13.90 -24.85
CA ILE A 209 11.83 14.97 -24.81
C ILE A 209 12.84 14.64 -23.72
N SER A 210 14.13 14.83 -24.00
CA SER A 210 15.21 14.56 -23.03
C SER A 210 15.05 15.30 -21.71
N SER A 211 14.58 16.56 -21.74
CA SER A 211 14.38 17.39 -20.54
C SER A 211 13.28 16.90 -19.60
N THR A 212 12.26 16.20 -20.10
CA THR A 212 11.13 15.70 -19.30
C THR A 212 11.30 14.24 -18.87
N THR A 213 12.36 13.56 -19.32
CA THR A 213 12.61 12.13 -18.99
C THR A 213 12.72 11.81 -17.50
N TRP A 214 13.08 12.80 -16.66
CA TRP A 214 13.16 12.61 -15.22
C TRP A 214 11.79 12.23 -14.63
N PHE A 215 10.69 12.73 -15.20
CA PHE A 215 9.34 12.44 -14.72
C PHE A 215 9.01 10.95 -14.87
N PHE A 216 9.28 10.35 -16.03
CA PHE A 216 9.13 8.91 -16.22
C PHE A 216 10.00 8.09 -15.26
N LYS A 217 11.26 8.49 -15.08
CA LYS A 217 12.18 7.79 -14.15
C LYS A 217 11.66 7.83 -12.71
N ALA A 218 11.11 8.97 -12.28
CA ALA A 218 10.51 9.12 -10.96
C ALA A 218 9.25 8.25 -10.82
N TRP A 219 8.32 8.34 -11.78
CA TRP A 219 7.09 7.56 -11.81
C TRP A 219 7.35 6.04 -11.79
N TYR A 220 8.27 5.56 -12.63
CA TYR A 220 8.60 4.13 -12.70
C TYR A 220 9.15 3.62 -11.37
N LYS A 221 10.09 4.39 -10.77
CA LYS A 221 10.70 4.06 -9.48
C LYS A 221 9.66 3.99 -8.37
N THR A 222 8.74 4.96 -8.29
CA THR A 222 7.68 4.98 -7.27
C THR A 222 6.64 3.89 -7.48
N PHE A 223 6.19 3.67 -8.73
CA PHE A 223 5.20 2.65 -9.04
C PHE A 223 5.73 1.25 -8.72
N PHE A 224 6.97 0.96 -9.12
CA PHE A 224 7.60 -0.33 -8.84
C PHE A 224 7.84 -0.57 -7.35
N SER A 225 8.24 0.48 -6.61
CA SER A 225 8.36 0.44 -5.14
C SER A 225 7.04 0.07 -4.46
N LEU A 226 5.92 0.69 -4.88
CA LEU A 226 4.60 0.35 -4.35
C LEU A 226 4.18 -1.09 -4.66
N LEU A 227 4.55 -1.65 -5.80
CA LEU A 227 4.19 -3.02 -6.17
C LEU A 227 5.02 -4.05 -5.39
N ILE A 228 6.34 -3.89 -5.34
CA ILE A 228 7.24 -4.83 -4.64
C ILE A 228 6.87 -5.00 -3.17
N LEU A 229 6.32 -3.98 -2.53
CA LEU A 229 5.87 -4.04 -1.15
C LEU A 229 4.97 -5.27 -0.87
N GLN A 230 4.10 -5.68 -1.79
CA GLN A 230 3.27 -6.89 -1.62
C GLN A 230 4.08 -8.18 -1.58
N SER A 231 5.09 -8.30 -2.44
CA SER A 231 5.99 -9.45 -2.44
C SER A 231 6.84 -9.48 -1.17
N PHE A 232 7.27 -8.31 -0.67
CA PHE A 232 8.01 -8.20 0.58
C PHE A 232 7.16 -8.54 1.81
N ILE A 233 5.90 -8.10 1.85
CA ILE A 233 4.92 -8.48 2.89
C ILE A 233 4.73 -10.00 2.91
N ALA A 234 4.59 -10.64 1.74
CA ALA A 234 4.45 -12.10 1.66
C ALA A 234 5.65 -12.85 2.28
N ILE A 235 6.88 -12.34 2.09
CA ILE A 235 8.09 -12.90 2.70
C ILE A 235 8.07 -12.72 4.22
N ILE A 236 7.71 -11.53 4.71
CA ILE A 236 7.62 -11.27 6.16
C ILE A 236 6.58 -12.21 6.80
N LEU A 237 5.40 -12.36 6.18
CA LEU A 237 4.37 -13.29 6.66
C LEU A 237 4.89 -14.73 6.73
N LEU A 238 5.60 -15.19 5.71
CA LEU A 238 6.20 -16.54 5.69
C LEU A 238 7.14 -16.76 6.87
N ILE A 239 7.96 -15.76 7.22
CA ILE A 239 8.84 -15.82 8.40
C ILE A 239 8.02 -15.84 9.69
N ILE A 240 6.97 -15.03 9.79
CA ILE A 240 6.12 -15.01 10.99
C ILE A 240 5.54 -16.41 11.22
N PHE A 241 4.89 -17.02 10.22
CA PHE A 241 4.31 -18.36 10.33
C PHE A 241 5.33 -19.49 10.56
N SER A 242 6.62 -19.25 10.32
CA SER A 242 7.66 -20.24 10.59
C SER A 242 7.94 -20.42 12.09
N PHE A 243 7.56 -19.46 12.93
CA PHE A 243 7.77 -19.56 14.37
C PHE A 243 6.81 -20.59 14.97
N ASN A 244 7.34 -21.49 15.80
CA ASN A 244 6.49 -22.41 16.54
C ASN A 244 5.85 -21.67 17.71
N PHE A 245 4.52 -21.55 17.64
CA PHE A 245 3.75 -20.74 18.57
C PHE A 245 3.37 -21.52 19.82
N ASN A 246 4.36 -21.78 20.65
CA ASN A 246 4.13 -22.21 22.04
C ASN A 246 3.78 -21.00 22.90
N GLU A 247 3.06 -21.17 24.01
CA GLU A 247 2.67 -20.09 24.97
C GLU A 247 3.85 -19.34 25.63
N ASN A 248 5.09 -19.63 25.24
CA ASN A 248 6.29 -19.00 25.74
C ASN A 248 6.29 -17.48 25.48
N LEU A 249 6.66 -16.67 26.46
CA LEU A 249 6.76 -15.21 26.33
C LEU A 249 7.59 -14.76 25.10
N ILE A 250 8.61 -15.52 24.72
CA ILE A 250 9.47 -15.24 23.56
C ILE A 250 8.66 -15.28 22.25
N SER A 251 7.75 -16.25 22.07
CA SER A 251 6.95 -16.34 20.84
C SER A 251 5.99 -15.15 20.73
N LYS A 252 5.34 -14.75 21.84
CA LYS A 252 4.48 -13.56 21.93
C LYS A 252 5.22 -12.29 21.52
N PHE A 253 6.47 -12.11 21.97
CA PHE A 253 7.30 -10.98 21.56
C PHE A 253 7.75 -11.05 20.09
N LEU A 254 8.12 -12.24 19.58
CA LEU A 254 8.50 -12.42 18.18
C LEU A 254 7.35 -12.08 17.23
N TYR A 255 6.12 -12.41 17.60
CA TYR A 255 4.93 -11.99 16.85
C TYR A 255 4.75 -10.49 16.76
N ILE A 256 4.86 -9.80 17.89
CA ILE A 256 4.75 -8.34 17.92
C ILE A 256 5.89 -7.71 17.12
N GLY A 257 7.09 -8.31 17.19
CA GLY A 257 8.22 -7.96 16.32
C GLY A 257 7.89 -8.16 14.82
N GLY A 258 7.20 -9.25 14.46
CA GLY A 258 6.70 -9.51 13.12
C GLY A 258 5.68 -8.47 12.65
N LEU A 259 4.69 -8.14 13.47
CA LEU A 259 3.73 -7.07 13.20
C LEU A 259 4.43 -5.71 13.03
N TYR A 260 5.40 -5.40 13.87
CA TYR A 260 6.17 -4.17 13.74
C TYR A 260 7.02 -4.15 12.46
N SER A 261 7.58 -5.30 12.06
CA SER A 261 8.27 -5.45 10.78
C SER A 261 7.32 -5.18 9.60
N LEU A 262 6.08 -5.68 9.65
CA LEU A 262 5.06 -5.39 8.64
C LEU A 262 4.70 -3.90 8.57
N ILE A 263 4.63 -3.22 9.72
CA ILE A 263 4.35 -1.77 9.77
C ILE A 263 5.51 -1.00 9.11
N LYS A 264 6.74 -1.36 9.44
CA LYS A 264 7.98 -0.77 8.90
C LYS A 264 8.30 -1.19 7.46
N ALA A 265 7.62 -2.19 6.91
CA ALA A 265 7.91 -2.76 5.60
C ALA A 265 7.91 -1.69 4.49
N ASN A 266 7.03 -0.70 4.61
CA ASN A 266 6.95 0.43 3.69
C ASN A 266 8.21 1.30 3.73
N LEU A 267 8.74 1.61 4.92
CA LEU A 267 10.02 2.32 5.04
C LEU A 267 11.17 1.53 4.45
N TYR A 268 11.25 0.23 4.72
CA TYR A 268 12.32 -0.61 4.18
C TYR A 268 12.32 -0.60 2.64
N ILE A 269 11.15 -0.75 2.02
CA ILE A 269 11.03 -0.69 0.56
C ILE A 269 11.32 0.70 0.01
N LYS A 270 10.90 1.76 0.71
CA LYS A 270 11.22 3.14 0.35
C LYS A 270 12.73 3.40 0.42
N GLU A 271 13.44 2.89 1.40
CA GLU A 271 14.89 3.07 1.52
C GLU A 271 15.66 2.25 0.47
N LEU A 272 15.22 1.02 0.19
CA LEU A 272 15.88 0.14 -0.78
C LEU A 272 15.68 0.60 -2.23
N ILE A 273 14.43 0.84 -2.62
CA ILE A 273 14.08 1.13 -4.02
C ILE A 273 13.97 2.63 -4.25
N GLY A 274 13.72 3.44 -3.22
CA GLY A 274 13.27 4.84 -3.32
C GLY A 274 11.78 4.93 -3.64
N GLY A 275 11.10 5.99 -3.16
CA GLY A 275 9.69 6.18 -3.43
C GLY A 275 8.97 7.10 -2.44
N ILE A 276 7.63 7.07 -2.49
CA ILE A 276 6.75 7.80 -1.57
C ILE A 276 6.41 6.86 -0.41
N SER A 277 6.49 7.36 0.82
CA SER A 277 5.98 6.63 1.99
C SER A 277 4.47 6.74 2.06
N THR A 278 3.78 5.61 2.17
CA THR A 278 2.35 5.53 2.52
C THR A 278 2.14 5.21 4.01
N GLU A 279 3.16 5.43 4.84
CA GLU A 279 3.03 5.21 6.28
C GLU A 279 2.03 6.17 6.89
N PHE A 280 1.07 5.60 7.60
CA PHE A 280 0.23 6.36 8.49
C PHE A 280 0.97 6.56 9.81
N THR A 281 1.26 7.82 10.16
CA THR A 281 1.78 8.17 11.47
C THR A 281 0.72 8.99 12.20
N VAL A 282 0.22 8.45 13.31
CA VAL A 282 -0.55 9.27 14.26
C VAL A 282 0.44 10.22 14.90
N ASN A 283 0.56 11.41 14.34
CA ASN A 283 1.42 12.45 14.89
C ASN A 283 0.81 12.90 16.23
N LEU A 284 1.28 12.31 17.33
CA LEU A 284 0.89 12.66 18.71
C LEU A 284 1.05 14.16 19.02
N THR A 285 1.85 14.87 18.23
CA THR A 285 1.98 16.34 18.24
C THR A 285 0.67 17.06 17.94
N ASN A 286 -0.18 16.52 17.05
CA ASN A 286 -1.49 17.11 16.74
C ASN A 286 -2.52 16.87 17.87
N ILE A 287 -2.49 15.70 18.52
CA ILE A 287 -3.34 15.40 19.68
C ILE A 287 -2.93 16.28 20.87
N LYS A 288 -1.63 16.51 21.07
CA LYS A 288 -1.12 17.40 22.12
C LYS A 288 -1.54 18.87 21.92
N ASN A 289 -1.78 19.29 20.68
CA ASN A 289 -2.30 20.62 20.37
C ASN A 289 -3.83 20.70 20.53
N LEU A 290 -4.55 19.61 20.28
CA LEU A 290 -6.01 19.48 20.52
C LEU A 290 -6.37 19.38 22.02
N LEU A 291 -5.50 18.79 22.84
CA LEU A 291 -5.66 18.76 24.30
C LEU A 291 -5.20 20.06 24.98
N LYS A 292 -4.56 20.96 24.22
CA LYS A 292 -4.15 22.29 24.68
C LYS A 292 -5.11 23.41 24.25
N SER A 293 -6.15 23.10 23.46
CA SER A 293 -7.28 23.99 23.18
C SER A 293 -8.43 23.70 24.12
#